data_AF-A0A8I0C822-F1
#
_entry.id   AF-A0A8I0C822-F1
#
_cell.length_a   1.000
_cell.length_b   1.000
_cell.length_c   1.000
_cell.angle_alpha   90.00
_cell.angle_beta   90.00
_cell.angle_gamma   90.00
#
_symmetry.space_group_name_H-M   'P 1'
#
loop_
_entity.id
_entity.type
_entity.pdbx_description
1 polymer ?
#
loop_
_entity_poly.entity_id
_entity_poly.type
_entity_poly.pdbx_seq_one_letter_code
_entity_poly.pdbx_strand_id
1 'polypeptide(L)'
;MADDTRPAPAADLRMTLSELNGSNHALWARCEVVSCGARAPIDTAAWERRGLAGARLADLEPRLRCVCGARRARLSAGPPVATYGRGPIYPFS
;
A
#
# COMPACT_ATOMS: atom_id res chain seq x y z
N MET A 1 -20.66 -11.29 13.00
CA MET A 1 -19.71 -11.33 11.88
C MET A 1 -18.85 -10.07 11.97
N ALA A 2 -17.92 -10.04 12.91
CA ALA A 2 -16.94 -8.98 13.00
C ALA A 2 -15.80 -9.36 12.07
N ASP A 3 -15.66 -8.62 10.97
CA ASP A 3 -14.49 -8.64 10.11
C ASP A 3 -13.33 -8.09 10.95
N ASP A 4 -12.74 -8.96 11.80
CA ASP A 4 -11.49 -8.72 12.51
C ASP A 4 -10.35 -8.77 11.49
N THR A 5 -10.41 -7.89 10.49
CA THR A 5 -9.21 -7.47 9.76
C THR A 5 -8.47 -6.51 10.69
N ARG A 6 -7.99 -7.02 11.84
CA ARG A 6 -6.96 -6.31 12.61
C ARG A 6 -5.78 -6.21 11.65
N PRO A 7 -5.39 -5.02 11.19
CA PRO A 7 -4.26 -4.92 10.28
C PRO A 7 -3.08 -5.58 10.99
N ALA A 8 -2.49 -6.60 10.34
CA ALA A 8 -1.19 -7.13 10.74
C ALA A 8 -0.29 -5.93 11.06
N PRO A 9 0.54 -5.99 12.12
CA PRO A 9 1.35 -4.85 12.52
C PRO A 9 2.02 -4.33 11.26
N ALA A 10 1.65 -3.11 10.85
CA ALA A 10 2.10 -2.53 9.60
C ALA A 10 3.61 -2.73 9.57
N ALA A 11 4.13 -3.45 8.57
CA ALA A 11 5.57 -3.63 8.46
C ALA A 11 6.21 -2.27 8.67
N ASP A 12 7.29 -2.25 9.46
CA ASP A 12 7.92 -1.04 9.93
C ASP A 12 8.06 -0.05 8.76
N LEU A 13 7.34 1.07 8.79
CA LEU A 13 7.29 2.01 7.66
C LEU A 13 8.67 2.66 7.37
N ARG A 14 9.69 2.32 8.15
CA ARG A 14 11.10 2.68 7.93
C ARG A 14 11.82 1.69 7.00
N MET A 15 11.22 0.53 6.74
CA MET A 15 11.67 -0.44 5.74
C MET A 15 11.60 0.16 4.34
N THR A 16 12.57 -0.18 3.51
CA THR A 16 12.65 0.24 2.12
C THR A 16 11.85 -0.68 1.19
N LEU A 17 11.56 -0.20 -0.01
CA LEU A 17 10.87 -0.99 -1.03
C LEU A 17 11.66 -2.26 -1.41
N SER A 18 12.98 -2.17 -1.54
CA SER A 18 13.85 -3.32 -1.82
C SER A 18 13.84 -4.35 -0.71
N GLU A 19 13.90 -3.92 0.55
CA GLU A 19 13.80 -4.85 1.69
C GLU A 19 12.45 -5.56 1.68
N LEU A 20 11.37 -4.82 1.41
CA LEU A 20 10.03 -5.40 1.33
C LEU A 20 9.95 -6.47 0.25
N ASN A 21 10.46 -6.20 -0.95
CA ASN A 21 10.47 -7.16 -2.05
C ASN A 21 11.37 -8.37 -1.78
N GLY A 22 12.44 -8.19 -0.99
CA GLY A 22 13.27 -9.30 -0.50
C GLY A 22 12.60 -10.12 0.60
N SER A 23 11.55 -9.58 1.22
CA SER A 23 10.72 -10.27 2.18
C SER A 23 9.49 -10.83 1.48
N ASN A 24 8.94 -11.96 1.91
CA ASN A 24 7.72 -12.53 1.30
C ASN A 24 6.44 -11.75 1.70
N HIS A 25 6.51 -10.42 1.70
CA HIS A 25 5.46 -9.51 2.07
C HIS A 25 4.88 -8.83 0.83
N ALA A 26 3.56 -8.72 0.80
CA ALA A 26 2.85 -7.96 -0.19
C ALA A 26 2.61 -6.52 0.30
N LEU A 27 2.71 -5.56 -0.60
CA LEU A 27 2.34 -4.18 -0.34
C LEU A 27 0.89 -3.92 -0.74
N TRP A 28 0.13 -3.29 0.14
CA TRP A 28 -1.22 -2.84 -0.15
C TRP A 28 -1.46 -1.45 0.43
N ALA A 29 -2.36 -0.72 -0.20
CA ALA A 29 -2.77 0.59 0.23
C ALA A 29 -4.23 0.57 0.68
N ARG A 30 -4.56 1.44 1.65
CA ARG A 30 -5.94 1.71 2.06
C ARG A 30 -6.22 3.21 1.96
N CYS A 31 -7.31 3.57 1.30
CA CYS A 31 -7.77 4.95 1.32
C CYS A 31 -8.34 5.31 2.70
N GLU A 32 -7.84 6.40 3.28
CA GLU A 32 -8.28 6.89 4.59
C GLU A 32 -9.60 7.69 4.52
N VAL A 33 -10.14 7.90 3.32
CA VAL A 33 -11.44 8.54 3.15
C VAL A 33 -12.53 7.59 3.66
N VAL A 34 -13.25 8.02 4.69
CA VAL A 34 -14.31 7.26 5.37
C VAL A 34 -15.37 6.74 4.39
N SER A 35 -15.77 7.55 3.41
CA SER A 35 -16.77 7.18 2.39
C SER A 35 -16.24 6.22 1.32
N CYS A 36 -14.93 6.02 1.24
CA CYS A 36 -14.30 5.17 0.22
C CYS A 36 -13.81 3.85 0.81
N GLY A 37 -12.88 3.91 1.77
CA GLY A 37 -12.30 2.74 2.42
C GLY A 37 -11.64 1.73 1.46
N ALA A 38 -11.36 2.14 0.22
CA ALA A 38 -10.78 1.30 -0.83
C ALA A 38 -9.47 0.65 -0.36
N ARG A 39 -9.27 -0.61 -0.71
CA ARG A 39 -8.06 -1.38 -0.45
C ARG A 39 -7.59 -1.99 -1.77
N ALA A 40 -6.33 -1.80 -2.11
CA ALA A 40 -5.76 -2.33 -3.35
C ALA A 40 -4.31 -2.78 -3.13
N PRO A 41 -3.87 -3.84 -3.84
CA PRO A 41 -2.46 -4.20 -3.85
C PRO A 41 -1.69 -3.13 -4.63
N ILE A 42 -0.46 -2.85 -4.20
CA ILE A 42 0.42 -1.91 -4.88
C ILE A 42 1.53 -2.68 -5.57
N ASP A 43 1.61 -2.52 -6.90
CA ASP A 43 2.73 -3.04 -7.68
C ASP A 43 3.99 -2.21 -7.39
N THR A 44 4.95 -2.83 -6.72
CA THR A 44 6.23 -2.22 -6.34
C THR A 44 7.21 -2.18 -7.52
N ALA A 45 7.03 -3.05 -8.52
CA ALA A 45 7.89 -3.12 -9.70
C ALA A 45 7.89 -1.82 -10.52
N ALA A 46 6.76 -1.10 -10.55
CA ALA A 46 6.69 0.23 -11.16
C ALA A 46 7.57 1.28 -10.44
N TRP A 47 7.72 1.18 -9.12
CA TRP A 47 8.55 2.08 -8.32
C TRP A 47 10.03 1.72 -8.38
N GLU A 48 10.37 0.42 -8.38
CA GLU A 48 11.74 -0.03 -8.58
C GLU A 48 12.30 0.42 -9.92
N ARG A 49 11.53 0.27 -11.00
CA ARG A 49 11.89 0.75 -12.34
C ARG A 49 12.13 2.26 -12.40
N ARG A 50 11.62 3.02 -11.43
CA ARG A 50 11.81 4.47 -11.29
C ARG A 50 12.94 4.86 -10.33
N GLY A 51 13.72 3.88 -9.84
CA GLY A 51 14.82 4.13 -8.92
C GLY A 51 14.40 4.39 -7.48
N LEU A 52 13.17 4.01 -7.10
CA LEU A 52 12.64 4.20 -5.74
C LEU A 52 12.84 2.97 -4.84
N ALA A 53 13.71 2.05 -5.26
CA ALA A 53 13.97 0.80 -4.54
C ALA A 53 14.50 1.07 -3.10
N GLY A 54 15.34 2.09 -2.93
CA GLY A 54 15.84 2.54 -1.62
C GLY A 54 14.93 3.52 -0.87
N ALA A 55 13.76 3.89 -1.43
CA ALA A 55 12.83 4.77 -0.74
C ALA A 55 12.10 4.01 0.37
N ARG A 56 11.83 4.69 1.49
CA ARG A 56 11.02 4.12 2.57
C ARG A 56 9.56 4.07 2.14
N LEU A 57 8.82 3.10 2.66
CA LEU A 57 7.39 2.99 2.36
C LEU A 57 6.62 4.27 2.72
N ALA A 58 6.97 4.93 3.83
CA ALA A 58 6.35 6.21 4.23
C ALA A 58 6.51 7.33 3.19
N ASP A 59 7.63 7.38 2.47
CA ASP A 59 7.87 8.39 1.42
C ASP A 59 7.06 8.13 0.14
N LEU A 60 6.49 6.93 -0.01
CA LEU A 60 5.70 6.51 -1.16
C LEU A 60 4.20 6.73 -0.96
N GLU A 61 3.73 6.83 0.28
CA GLU A 61 2.34 7.15 0.63
C GLU A 61 1.79 8.42 -0.06
N PRO A 62 2.50 9.58 -0.05
CA PRO A 62 2.00 10.78 -0.73
C PRO A 62 1.89 10.64 -2.25
N ARG A 63 2.48 9.59 -2.83
CA ARG A 63 2.44 9.27 -4.28
C ARG A 63 1.32 8.31 -4.66
N LEU A 64 0.43 7.98 -3.72
CA LEU A 64 -0.71 7.11 -3.97
C LEU A 64 -1.98 7.93 -4.18
N ARG A 65 -2.76 7.52 -5.19
CA ARG A 65 -4.08 8.10 -5.45
C ARG A 65 -5.12 7.01 -5.47
N CYS A 66 -6.17 7.22 -4.69
CA CYS A 66 -7.33 6.36 -4.72
C CYS A 66 -8.22 6.70 -5.92
N VAL A 67 -8.99 5.72 -6.41
CA VAL A 67 -10.05 5.92 -7.42
C VAL A 67 -11.07 7.02 -7.04
N CYS A 68 -11.26 7.30 -5.74
CA CYS A 68 -12.10 8.42 -5.29
C CYS A 68 -11.48 9.81 -5.51
N GLY A 69 -10.24 9.88 -6.02
CA GLY A 69 -9.49 11.12 -6.25
C GLY A 69 -8.65 11.59 -5.06
N ALA A 70 -8.82 10.99 -3.89
CA ALA A 70 -8.07 11.35 -2.69
C ALA A 70 -6.60 10.93 -2.75
N ARG A 71 -5.74 11.79 -2.19
CA ARG A 71 -4.29 11.58 -1.99
C ARG A 71 -3.94 11.13 -0.55
N ARG A 72 -4.94 10.63 0.17
CA ARG A 72 -4.80 10.10 1.54
C ARG A 72 -4.98 8.59 1.47
N ALA A 73 -3.93 7.91 1.04
CA ALA A 73 -3.85 6.47 1.03
C ALA A 73 -2.66 6.05 1.89
N ARG A 74 -2.92 5.16 2.84
CA ARG A 74 -1.93 4.66 3.78
C ARG A 74 -1.38 3.34 3.29
N LEU A 75 -0.06 3.18 3.33
CA LEU A 75 0.60 1.93 2.95
C LEU A 75 0.69 0.99 4.14
N SER A 76 0.52 -0.29 3.84
CA SER A 76 0.73 -1.38 4.77
C SER A 76 1.41 -2.52 4.03
N ALA A 77 2.39 -3.11 4.68
CA ALA A 77 3.03 -4.32 4.22
C ALA A 77 2.67 -5.47 5.15
N GLY A 78 2.37 -6.63 4.56
CA GLY A 78 1.90 -7.80 5.29
C GLY A 78 1.76 -9.01 4.37
N PRO A 79 1.18 -10.12 4.86
CA PRO A 79 0.89 -11.25 3.99
C PRO A 79 -0.11 -10.85 2.88
N PRO A 80 -0.02 -11.45 1.69
CA PRO A 80 -0.99 -11.22 0.63
C PRO A 80 -2.39 -11.60 1.12
N VAL A 81 -3.32 -10.65 1.08
CA VAL A 81 -4.72 -10.92 1.42
C VAL A 81 -5.50 -11.23 0.15
N ALA A 82 -6.39 -12.22 0.20
CA ALA A 82 -7.15 -12.68 -0.97
C ALA A 82 -8.18 -11.66 -1.49
N THR A 83 -8.57 -10.69 -0.66
CA THR A 83 -9.68 -9.77 -0.96
C THR A 83 -9.26 -8.32 -0.78
N TYR A 84 -8.86 -7.70 -1.89
CA TYR A 84 -8.68 -6.26 -1.97
C TYR A 84 -10.04 -5.62 -2.32
N GLY A 85 -10.72 -5.07 -1.31
CA GLY A 85 -12.06 -4.50 -1.47
C GLY A 85 -12.08 -3.12 -2.14
N ARG A 86 -12.99 -2.94 -3.10
CA ARG A 86 -13.37 -1.69 -3.80
C ARG A 86 -12.21 -0.87 -4.39
N GLY A 87 -11.93 -1.12 -5.68
CA GLY A 87 -11.34 -0.15 -6.62
C GLY A 87 -9.82 0.02 -6.57
N PRO A 88 -9.16 0.31 -7.70
CA PRO A 88 -7.70 0.40 -7.76
C PRO A 88 -7.19 1.66 -7.05
N ILE A 89 -6.16 1.49 -6.23
CA ILE A 89 -5.26 2.56 -5.81
C ILE A 89 -4.03 2.42 -6.69
N TYR A 90 -3.65 3.49 -7.36
CA TYR A 90 -2.52 3.48 -8.27
C TYR A 90 -1.46 4.48 -7.81
N PRO A 91 -0.18 4.16 -8.01
CA PRO A 91 0.87 5.13 -7.89
C PRO A 91 0.68 6.21 -8.97
N PHE A 92 0.62 7.48 -8.56
CA PHE A 92 0.64 8.61 -9.47
C PHE A 92 1.99 9.31 -9.36
N SER A 93 2.48 9.79 -10.51
CA SER A 93 3.77 10.49 -10.63
C SER A 93 3.55 11.97 -10.68
#